data_AF-A0A8J4G5N3-F1
#
_entry.id   AF-A0A8J4G5N3-F1
#
_cell.length_a   1.000
_cell.length_b   1.000
_cell.length_c   1.000
_cell.angle_alpha   90.00
_cell.angle_beta   90.00
_cell.angle_gamma   90.00
#
_symmetry.space_group_name_H-M   'P 1'
#
loop_
_entity.id
_entity.type
_entity.pdbx_description
1 polymer ?
#
loop_
_entity_poly.entity_id
_entity_poly.type
_entity_poly.pdbx_seq_one_letter_code
_entity_poly.pdbx_strand_id
1 'polypeptide(L)'
;MERGELIPDSMVGDVVLEALLVQSCQIPECGVLVDGFPRTAMQVDFLKLLYDKLDELHGIFANTTHRSQFPRPLFKVVMLYVDEDTSIMRQLERAKLASVHNKRVLDAGAGQLWEQRSTDLSIEKAKKRYAIFRQHHSAVLRLKQFFPFHLIDAMGTLAETQEAITTELRYQSSLDLSYETYASIRHLPLARDVSQHARQQLVMRLDNHSERYPDLFQKVIDLITSEIMPLIHECGLAGRAEYATEHRMFLEHPRAAQMLIDVLTDRGYNVSHSTEVTHVPMQIDLQTGLIKNRKEYKHRFHVNWDTKGVREMARAMELAARISEVGGGGNGSARISQTYIPQQLNREMRSSVLRQQLTEGNGKSLEEAEREAEHVIHGS
;
A
#
# COMPACT_ATOMS: atom_id res chain seq x y z
N MET A 1 7.01 -37.01 -14.49
CA MET A 1 5.94 -36.79 -13.48
C MET A 1 4.55 -36.85 -14.12
N GLU A 2 4.10 -38.02 -14.61
CA GLU A 2 2.91 -38.10 -15.47
C GLU A 2 1.57 -38.40 -14.74
N ARG A 3 1.62 -38.79 -13.45
CA ARG A 3 0.46 -39.34 -12.73
C ARG A 3 -0.23 -38.41 -11.72
N GLY A 4 0.33 -37.22 -11.48
CA GLY A 4 -0.22 -36.26 -10.50
C GLY A 4 -0.08 -36.70 -9.03
N GLU A 5 0.85 -37.60 -8.74
CA GLU A 5 1.17 -38.08 -7.39
C GLU A 5 2.21 -37.18 -6.70
N LEU A 6 2.26 -37.21 -5.36
CA LEU A 6 3.25 -36.49 -4.57
C LEU A 6 4.62 -37.20 -4.64
N ILE A 7 5.69 -36.40 -4.64
CA ILE A 7 7.07 -36.90 -4.53
C ILE A 7 7.30 -37.38 -3.09
N PRO A 8 8.07 -38.46 -2.85
CA PRO A 8 8.39 -38.93 -1.50
C PRO A 8 9.05 -37.86 -0.62
N ASP A 9 8.62 -37.77 0.64
CA ASP A 9 9.03 -36.71 1.57
C ASP A 9 10.54 -36.65 1.82
N SER A 10 11.24 -37.80 1.82
CA SER A 10 12.69 -37.87 2.03
C SER A 10 13.48 -37.10 0.97
N MET A 11 13.09 -37.19 -0.30
CA MET A 11 13.75 -36.43 -1.37
C MET A 11 13.39 -34.95 -1.34
N VAL A 12 12.18 -34.61 -0.88
CA VAL A 12 11.73 -33.22 -0.82
C VAL A 12 12.51 -32.45 0.26
N GLY A 13 12.76 -33.05 1.42
CA GLY A 13 13.53 -32.44 2.50
C GLY A 13 14.95 -32.04 2.08
N ASP A 14 15.67 -32.97 1.43
CA ASP A 14 17.05 -32.73 0.97
C ASP A 14 17.11 -31.59 -0.06
N VAL A 15 16.19 -31.60 -1.04
CA VAL A 15 16.11 -30.55 -2.08
C VAL A 15 15.79 -29.18 -1.47
N VAL A 16 14.90 -29.12 -0.47
CA VAL A 16 14.55 -27.86 0.20
C VAL A 16 15.75 -27.33 1.00
N LEU A 17 16.49 -28.18 1.72
CA LEU A 17 17.68 -27.75 2.45
C LEU A 17 18.78 -27.27 1.50
N GLU A 18 19.02 -27.98 0.41
CA GLU A 18 19.99 -27.56 -0.59
C GLU A 18 19.63 -26.18 -1.18
N ALA A 19 18.36 -26.00 -1.55
CA ALA A 19 17.87 -24.73 -2.08
C ALA A 19 18.00 -23.58 -1.05
N LEU A 20 17.64 -23.81 0.21
CA LEU A 20 17.66 -22.80 1.27
C LEU A 20 19.08 -22.47 1.76
N LEU A 21 19.95 -23.47 1.92
CA LEU A 21 21.26 -23.31 2.58
C LEU A 21 22.42 -23.16 1.60
N VAL A 22 22.31 -23.68 0.37
CA VAL A 22 23.41 -23.64 -0.60
C VAL A 22 23.15 -22.61 -1.68
N GLN A 23 21.94 -22.58 -2.23
CA GLN A 23 21.61 -21.71 -3.37
C GLN A 23 21.13 -20.32 -2.93
N SER A 24 20.33 -20.22 -1.86
CA SER A 24 19.76 -18.95 -1.39
C SER A 24 20.74 -18.06 -0.60
N CYS A 25 21.82 -18.63 -0.05
CA CYS A 25 22.85 -17.89 0.68
C CYS A 25 23.68 -16.91 -0.19
N GLN A 26 23.46 -16.88 -1.51
CA GLN A 26 24.09 -15.92 -2.41
C GLN A 26 23.41 -14.54 -2.41
N ILE A 27 22.22 -14.41 -1.78
CA ILE A 27 21.47 -13.14 -1.70
C ILE A 27 20.98 -12.93 -0.25
N PRO A 28 21.86 -12.58 0.71
CA PRO A 28 21.55 -12.56 2.15
C PRO A 28 20.50 -11.51 2.56
N GLU A 29 20.22 -10.52 1.72
CA GLU A 29 19.34 -9.40 2.05
C GLU A 29 17.85 -9.69 1.79
N CYS A 30 17.54 -10.75 1.04
CA CYS A 30 16.17 -11.08 0.63
C CYS A 30 15.75 -12.44 1.21
N GLY A 31 14.60 -12.49 1.90
CA GLY A 31 14.02 -13.76 2.36
C GLY A 31 13.63 -14.67 1.18
N VAL A 32 13.39 -15.95 1.47
CA VAL A 32 13.02 -16.96 0.46
C VAL A 32 11.52 -17.22 0.47
N LEU A 33 10.89 -17.23 -0.72
CA LEU A 33 9.52 -17.70 -0.89
C LEU A 33 9.53 -19.15 -1.38
N VAL A 34 9.00 -20.06 -0.57
CA VAL A 34 8.86 -21.47 -0.92
C VAL A 34 7.43 -21.73 -1.37
N ASP A 35 7.25 -22.10 -2.64
CA ASP A 35 5.94 -22.43 -3.21
C ASP A 35 5.72 -23.95 -3.25
N GLY A 36 4.56 -24.39 -2.75
CA GLY A 36 4.14 -25.78 -2.83
C GLY A 36 4.76 -26.70 -1.81
N PHE A 37 5.43 -26.19 -0.76
CA PHE A 37 5.92 -26.93 0.40
C PHE A 37 5.57 -26.17 1.68
N PRO A 38 5.15 -26.83 2.77
CA PRO A 38 4.93 -28.28 2.92
C PRO A 38 3.53 -28.73 2.45
N ARG A 39 3.39 -30.02 2.10
CA ARG A 39 2.15 -30.68 1.65
C ARG A 39 1.73 -31.86 2.52
N THR A 40 2.61 -32.43 3.33
CA THR A 40 2.29 -33.60 4.19
C THR A 40 2.57 -33.27 5.66
N ALA A 41 2.05 -34.10 6.57
CA ALA A 41 2.33 -33.95 7.99
C ALA A 41 3.82 -34.06 8.31
N MET A 42 4.53 -35.02 7.69
CA MET A 42 5.99 -35.16 7.89
C MET A 42 6.75 -33.92 7.42
N GLN A 43 6.36 -33.32 6.30
CA GLN A 43 6.97 -32.07 5.82
C GLN A 43 6.74 -30.90 6.79
N VAL A 44 5.58 -30.85 7.45
CA VAL A 44 5.29 -29.85 8.49
C VAL A 44 6.18 -30.06 9.72
N ASP A 45 6.34 -31.30 10.17
CA ASP A 45 7.20 -31.63 11.31
C ASP A 45 8.67 -31.33 11.00
N PHE A 46 9.11 -31.64 9.79
CA PHE A 46 10.43 -31.26 9.28
C PHE A 46 10.64 -29.73 9.32
N LEU A 47 9.68 -28.94 8.84
CA LEU A 47 9.79 -27.48 8.83
C LEU A 47 9.89 -26.91 10.26
N LYS A 48 9.17 -27.52 11.21
CA LYS A 48 9.27 -27.14 12.64
C LYS A 48 10.65 -27.45 13.21
N LEU A 49 11.20 -28.64 12.94
CA LEU A 49 12.54 -29.03 13.38
C LEU A 49 13.61 -28.11 12.81
N LEU A 50 13.48 -27.72 11.53
CA LEU A 50 14.38 -26.76 10.90
C LEU A 50 14.32 -25.40 11.61
N TYR A 51 13.10 -24.88 11.85
CA TYR A 51 12.92 -23.63 12.56
C TYR A 51 13.57 -23.65 13.95
N ASP A 52 13.30 -24.71 14.73
CA ASP A 52 13.85 -24.86 16.08
C ASP A 52 15.37 -24.90 16.07
N LYS A 53 15.97 -25.57 15.08
CA LYS A 53 17.42 -25.61 14.97
C LYS A 53 18.02 -24.25 14.62
N LEU A 54 17.37 -23.48 13.75
CA LEU A 54 17.80 -22.13 13.41
C LEU A 54 17.67 -21.18 14.60
N ASP A 55 16.61 -21.31 15.41
CA ASP A 55 16.40 -20.49 16.60
C ASP A 55 17.40 -20.82 17.71
N GLU A 56 17.70 -22.12 17.91
CA GLU A 56 18.77 -22.59 18.80
C GLU A 56 20.12 -21.98 18.40
N LEU A 57 20.48 -22.05 17.11
CA LEU A 57 21.72 -21.46 16.60
C LEU A 57 21.75 -19.94 16.77
N HIS A 58 20.63 -19.24 16.51
CA HIS A 58 20.52 -17.81 16.78
C HIS A 58 20.80 -17.47 18.24
N GLY A 59 20.21 -18.23 19.18
CA GLY A 59 20.43 -18.06 20.62
C GLY A 59 21.89 -18.27 21.03
N ILE A 60 22.55 -19.31 20.53
CA ILE A 60 23.96 -19.62 20.82
C ILE A 60 24.89 -18.49 20.36
N PHE A 61 24.66 -17.96 19.15
CA PHE A 61 25.53 -16.96 18.53
C PHE A 61 25.11 -15.51 18.79
N ALA A 62 24.02 -15.27 19.53
CA ALA A 62 23.42 -13.95 19.73
C ALA A 62 24.39 -12.88 20.24
N ASN A 63 25.34 -13.25 21.10
CA ASN A 63 26.32 -12.35 21.73
C ASN A 63 27.74 -12.53 21.17
N THR A 64 27.87 -13.12 19.98
CA THR A 64 29.16 -13.39 19.34
C THR A 64 29.36 -12.54 18.09
N THR A 65 30.57 -12.50 17.56
CA THR A 65 30.89 -11.87 16.26
C THR A 65 30.16 -12.51 15.07
N HIS A 66 29.59 -13.70 15.25
CA HIS A 66 28.86 -14.44 14.22
C HIS A 66 27.34 -14.18 14.25
N ARG A 67 26.83 -13.27 15.10
CA ARG A 67 25.39 -12.94 15.19
C ARG A 67 24.75 -12.66 13.83
N SER A 68 25.47 -11.98 12.93
CA SER A 68 24.98 -11.66 11.59
C SER A 68 24.80 -12.87 10.68
N GLN A 69 25.55 -13.95 10.91
CA GLN A 69 25.46 -15.21 10.15
C GLN A 69 24.32 -16.11 10.62
N PHE A 70 23.85 -15.89 11.86
CA PHE A 70 22.74 -16.62 12.46
C PHE A 70 21.64 -15.64 12.88
N PRO A 71 20.91 -15.03 11.91
CA PRO A 71 19.79 -14.16 12.22
C PRO A 71 18.64 -14.96 12.85
N ARG A 72 17.74 -14.26 13.53
CA ARG A 72 16.53 -14.88 14.07
C ARG A 72 15.68 -15.44 12.92
N PRO A 73 15.28 -16.72 12.95
CA PRO A 73 14.46 -17.28 11.88
C PRO A 73 13.04 -16.69 11.91
N LEU A 74 12.52 -16.34 10.73
CA LEU A 74 11.17 -15.84 10.54
C LEU A 74 10.48 -16.66 9.45
N PHE A 75 9.63 -17.60 9.85
CA PHE A 75 8.83 -18.38 8.92
C PHE A 75 7.41 -17.84 8.91
N LYS A 76 6.87 -17.60 7.70
CA LYS A 76 5.50 -17.15 7.49
C LYS A 76 4.83 -18.05 6.49
N VAL A 77 3.58 -18.39 6.77
CA VAL A 77 2.80 -19.26 5.91
C VAL A 77 1.65 -18.43 5.32
N VAL A 78 1.59 -18.39 3.99
CA VAL A 78 0.51 -17.75 3.25
C VAL A 78 -0.21 -18.82 2.45
N MET A 79 -1.51 -18.92 2.68
CA MET A 79 -2.37 -19.87 2.03
C MET A 79 -3.45 -19.14 1.24
N LEU A 80 -3.42 -19.31 -0.08
CA LEU A 80 -4.44 -18.82 -0.99
C LEU A 80 -5.57 -19.85 -1.06
N TYR A 81 -6.76 -19.46 -0.62
CA TYR A 81 -7.93 -20.31 -0.66
C TYR A 81 -8.64 -20.18 -2.01
N VAL A 82 -8.85 -21.33 -2.66
CA VAL A 82 -9.71 -21.45 -3.85
C VAL A 82 -10.63 -22.67 -3.69
N ASP A 83 -11.91 -22.53 -3.99
CA ASP A 83 -12.89 -23.62 -4.01
C ASP A 83 -12.65 -24.59 -5.18
N GLU A 84 -13.34 -25.72 -5.13
CA GLU A 84 -13.13 -26.82 -6.09
C GLU A 84 -13.50 -26.40 -7.52
N ASP A 85 -14.67 -25.80 -7.69
CA ASP A 85 -15.21 -25.46 -9.00
C ASP A 85 -14.37 -24.40 -9.70
N THR A 86 -13.98 -23.34 -8.99
CA THR A 86 -13.09 -22.30 -9.51
C THR A 86 -11.71 -22.85 -9.80
N SER A 87 -11.18 -23.73 -8.94
CA SER A 87 -9.88 -24.37 -9.16
C SER A 87 -9.85 -25.24 -10.41
N ILE A 88 -10.90 -26.02 -10.65
CA ILE A 88 -11.04 -26.85 -11.86
C ILE A 88 -11.18 -25.96 -13.08
N MET A 89 -12.06 -24.95 -13.03
CA MET A 89 -12.29 -24.01 -14.13
C MET A 89 -10.99 -23.34 -14.58
N ARG A 90 -10.21 -22.80 -13.62
CA ARG A 90 -8.92 -22.14 -13.89
C ARG A 90 -7.87 -23.10 -14.48
N GLN A 91 -7.87 -24.36 -14.08
CA GLN A 91 -6.98 -25.38 -14.66
C GLN A 91 -7.34 -25.66 -16.12
N LEU A 92 -8.63 -25.88 -16.42
CA LEU A 92 -9.10 -26.13 -17.79
C LEU A 92 -8.87 -24.93 -18.70
N GLU A 93 -9.12 -23.73 -18.19
CA GLU A 93 -8.88 -22.48 -18.92
C GLU A 93 -7.39 -22.33 -19.27
N ARG A 94 -6.49 -22.61 -18.32
CA ARG A 94 -5.05 -22.62 -18.56
C ARG A 94 -4.67 -23.56 -19.70
N ALA A 95 -5.20 -24.78 -19.71
CA ALA A 95 -4.95 -25.75 -20.77
C ALA A 95 -5.48 -25.29 -22.14
N LYS A 96 -6.66 -24.66 -22.16
CA LYS A 96 -7.25 -24.09 -23.38
C LYS A 96 -6.38 -22.96 -23.94
N LEU A 97 -5.95 -22.03 -23.09
CA LEU A 97 -5.09 -20.91 -23.50
C LEU A 97 -3.73 -21.39 -24.01
N ALA A 98 -3.10 -22.34 -23.32
CA ALA A 98 -1.85 -22.95 -23.77
C ALA A 98 -2.00 -23.65 -25.13
N SER A 99 -3.09 -24.40 -25.34
CA SER A 99 -3.37 -25.06 -26.61
C SER A 99 -3.53 -24.06 -27.77
N VAL A 100 -4.29 -22.98 -27.56
CA VAL A 100 -4.51 -21.93 -28.56
C VAL A 100 -3.22 -21.20 -28.87
N HIS A 101 -2.43 -20.84 -27.86
CA HIS A 101 -1.13 -20.18 -28.03
C HIS A 101 -0.15 -21.07 -28.80
N ASN A 102 -0.01 -22.33 -28.38
CA ASN A 102 0.92 -23.27 -29.02
C ASN A 102 0.54 -23.53 -30.48
N LYS A 103 -0.75 -23.65 -30.80
CA LYS A 103 -1.21 -23.76 -32.18
C LYS A 103 -0.80 -22.54 -33.01
N ARG A 104 -0.98 -21.32 -32.49
CA ARG A 104 -0.56 -20.09 -33.17
C ARG A 104 0.96 -20.03 -33.38
N VAL A 105 1.75 -20.41 -32.38
CA VAL A 105 3.22 -20.45 -32.48
C VAL A 105 3.68 -21.45 -33.54
N LEU A 106 3.03 -22.62 -33.60
CA LEU A 106 3.31 -23.64 -34.63
C LEU A 106 2.92 -23.16 -36.03
N ASP A 107 1.74 -22.54 -36.18
CA ASP A 107 1.25 -22.02 -37.47
C ASP A 107 2.11 -20.84 -37.96
N ALA A 108 2.59 -19.98 -37.06
CA ALA A 108 3.44 -18.83 -37.37
C ALA A 108 4.92 -19.19 -37.57
N GLY A 109 5.35 -20.38 -37.14
CA GLY A 109 6.74 -20.84 -37.20
C GLY A 109 7.72 -20.06 -36.32
N ALA A 110 7.24 -19.18 -35.43
CA ALA A 110 8.04 -18.33 -34.57
C ALA A 110 7.37 -18.13 -33.20
N GLY A 111 8.17 -18.24 -32.13
CA GLY A 111 7.72 -18.06 -30.75
C GLY A 111 8.08 -19.24 -29.84
N GLN A 112 7.82 -19.09 -28.54
CA GLN A 112 8.04 -20.13 -27.55
C GLN A 112 6.73 -20.81 -27.18
N LEU A 113 6.73 -22.14 -27.18
CA LEU A 113 5.60 -22.94 -26.72
C LEU A 113 5.42 -22.79 -25.21
N TRP A 114 4.17 -22.64 -24.78
CA TRP A 114 3.77 -22.70 -23.39
C TRP A 114 3.66 -24.15 -22.94
N GLU A 115 4.07 -24.41 -21.69
CA GLU A 115 3.94 -25.72 -21.06
C GLU A 115 2.46 -26.13 -20.99
N GLN A 116 2.15 -27.31 -21.51
CA GLN A 116 0.82 -27.89 -21.41
C GLN A 116 0.83 -29.05 -20.41
N ARG A 117 0.24 -28.81 -19.23
CA ARG A 117 0.23 -29.79 -18.14
C ARG A 117 -0.80 -30.87 -18.39
N SER A 118 -0.39 -32.13 -18.30
CA SER A 118 -1.27 -33.28 -18.55
C SER A 118 -2.45 -33.39 -17.57
N THR A 119 -2.34 -32.76 -16.39
CA THR A 119 -3.40 -32.68 -15.38
C THR A 119 -4.51 -31.71 -15.74
N ASP A 120 -4.18 -30.68 -16.52
CA ASP A 120 -5.08 -29.56 -16.80
C ASP A 120 -5.98 -29.84 -18.01
N LEU A 121 -5.72 -30.95 -18.73
CA LEU A 121 -6.45 -31.37 -19.94
C LEU A 121 -7.72 -32.19 -19.66
N SER A 122 -7.90 -32.67 -18.44
CA SER A 122 -9.04 -33.52 -18.06
C SER A 122 -9.65 -33.05 -16.76
N ILE A 123 -10.98 -32.93 -16.76
CA ILE A 123 -11.78 -32.61 -15.57
C ILE A 123 -11.52 -33.61 -14.46
N GLU A 124 -11.42 -34.90 -14.78
CA GLU A 124 -11.19 -35.97 -13.80
C GLU A 124 -9.82 -35.84 -13.12
N LYS A 125 -8.79 -35.49 -13.90
CA LYS A 125 -7.44 -35.27 -13.37
C LYS A 125 -7.37 -34.01 -12.50
N ALA A 126 -8.04 -32.93 -12.91
CA ALA A 126 -8.15 -31.70 -12.13
C ALA A 126 -8.88 -31.94 -10.79
N LYS A 127 -10.01 -32.67 -10.82
CA LYS A 127 -10.74 -33.12 -9.61
C LYS A 127 -9.87 -33.97 -8.70
N LYS A 128 -9.15 -34.96 -9.25
CA LYS A 128 -8.25 -35.82 -8.47
C LYS A 128 -7.16 -35.01 -7.78
N ARG A 129 -6.59 -34.01 -8.47
CA ARG A 129 -5.57 -33.11 -7.89
C ARG A 129 -6.12 -32.27 -6.74
N TYR A 130 -7.32 -31.71 -6.90
CA TYR A 130 -7.98 -30.95 -5.83
C TYR A 130 -8.35 -31.85 -4.64
N ALA A 131 -8.77 -33.09 -4.89
CA ALA A 131 -9.05 -34.06 -3.84
C ALA A 131 -7.80 -34.41 -3.01
N ILE A 132 -6.64 -34.62 -3.67
CA ILE A 132 -5.36 -34.84 -2.97
C ILE A 132 -5.01 -33.65 -2.08
N PHE A 133 -5.15 -32.42 -2.59
CA PHE A 133 -4.94 -31.21 -1.78
C PHE A 133 -5.87 -31.17 -0.57
N ARG A 134 -7.18 -31.43 -0.76
CA ARG A 134 -8.17 -31.42 0.32
C ARG A 134 -7.86 -32.47 1.39
N GLN A 135 -7.37 -33.63 1.00
CA GLN A 135 -6.98 -34.70 1.93
C GLN A 135 -5.83 -34.28 2.84
N HIS A 136 -4.86 -33.52 2.30
CA HIS A 136 -3.70 -33.07 3.05
C HIS A 136 -3.83 -31.65 3.63
N HIS A 137 -4.92 -30.95 3.33
CA HIS A 137 -5.18 -29.59 3.78
C HIS A 137 -5.08 -29.44 5.31
N SER A 138 -5.59 -30.42 6.05
CA SER A 138 -5.53 -30.43 7.52
C SER A 138 -4.11 -30.45 8.06
N ALA A 139 -3.17 -31.08 7.36
CA ALA A 139 -1.76 -31.10 7.75
C ALA A 139 -1.14 -29.70 7.61
N VAL A 140 -1.43 -28.99 6.52
CA VAL A 140 -0.93 -27.61 6.29
C VAL A 140 -1.50 -26.64 7.32
N LEU A 141 -2.78 -26.78 7.69
CA LEU A 141 -3.40 -25.96 8.74
C LEU A 141 -2.72 -26.13 10.11
N ARG A 142 -2.03 -27.24 10.38
CA ARG A 142 -1.27 -27.44 11.62
C ARG A 142 -0.14 -26.42 11.78
N LEU A 143 0.37 -25.84 10.69
CA LEU A 143 1.37 -24.78 10.73
C LEU A 143 0.92 -23.54 11.51
N LYS A 144 -0.40 -23.29 11.60
CA LYS A 144 -0.97 -22.22 12.41
C LYS A 144 -0.57 -22.31 13.89
N GLN A 145 -0.23 -23.50 14.38
CA GLN A 145 0.21 -23.70 15.77
C GLN A 145 1.64 -23.25 16.01
N PHE A 146 2.43 -23.11 14.94
CA PHE A 146 3.88 -22.89 15.03
C PHE A 146 4.32 -21.55 14.44
N PHE A 147 3.64 -21.07 13.39
CA PHE A 147 4.05 -19.91 12.62
C PHE A 147 2.88 -18.95 12.36
N PRO A 148 3.16 -17.65 12.16
CA PRO A 148 2.19 -16.73 11.57
C PRO A 148 1.59 -17.32 10.28
N PHE A 149 0.27 -17.45 10.27
CA PHE A 149 -0.48 -18.14 9.22
C PHE A 149 -1.58 -17.23 8.68
N HIS A 150 -1.50 -16.95 7.38
CA HIS A 150 -2.46 -16.12 6.66
C HIS A 150 -3.28 -16.98 5.72
N LEU A 151 -4.60 -16.90 5.84
CA LEU A 151 -5.54 -17.51 4.90
C LEU A 151 -6.18 -16.37 4.11
N ILE A 152 -5.91 -16.32 2.82
CA ILE A 152 -6.32 -15.23 1.93
C ILE A 152 -7.27 -15.79 0.89
N ASP A 153 -8.42 -15.14 0.73
CA ASP A 153 -9.36 -15.50 -0.32
C ASP A 153 -8.81 -15.12 -1.71
N ALA A 154 -8.70 -16.11 -2.59
CA ALA A 154 -8.23 -15.95 -3.97
C ALA A 154 -9.31 -16.31 -5.00
N MET A 155 -10.59 -16.25 -4.61
CA MET A 155 -11.76 -16.37 -5.51
C MET A 155 -11.81 -15.27 -6.56
N GLY A 156 -11.37 -14.06 -6.20
CA GLY A 156 -11.41 -12.89 -7.07
C GLY A 156 -10.45 -12.96 -8.26
N THR A 157 -10.43 -11.87 -9.02
CA THR A 157 -9.49 -11.64 -10.11
C THR A 157 -8.03 -11.59 -9.61
N LEU A 158 -7.07 -11.61 -10.54
CA LEU A 158 -5.65 -11.48 -10.21
C LEU A 158 -5.37 -10.17 -9.46
N ALA A 159 -5.97 -9.06 -9.88
CA ALA A 159 -5.78 -7.76 -9.26
C ALA A 159 -6.34 -7.71 -7.83
N GLU A 160 -7.56 -8.22 -7.63
CA GLU A 160 -8.19 -8.31 -6.30
C GLU A 160 -7.38 -9.22 -5.37
N THR A 161 -6.87 -10.35 -5.88
CA THR A 161 -6.03 -11.27 -5.11
C THR A 161 -4.70 -10.61 -4.72
N GLN A 162 -4.07 -9.85 -5.63
CA GLN A 162 -2.84 -9.10 -5.34
C GLN A 162 -3.06 -8.04 -4.27
N GLU A 163 -4.19 -7.32 -4.31
CA GLU A 163 -4.56 -6.34 -3.30
C GLU A 163 -4.83 -7.01 -1.95
N ALA A 164 -5.52 -8.14 -1.93
CA ALA A 164 -5.76 -8.92 -0.73
C ALA A 164 -4.44 -9.40 -0.08
N ILE A 165 -3.51 -9.94 -0.88
CA ILE A 165 -2.16 -10.32 -0.43
C ILE A 165 -1.41 -9.12 0.15
N THR A 166 -1.45 -8.00 -0.57
CA THR A 166 -0.76 -6.78 -0.15
C THR A 166 -1.31 -6.25 1.17
N THR A 167 -2.63 -6.27 1.34
CA THR A 167 -3.32 -5.79 2.55
C THR A 167 -2.99 -6.67 3.74
N GLU A 168 -3.08 -7.99 3.59
CA GLU A 168 -2.85 -8.95 4.65
C GLU A 168 -1.39 -8.96 5.11
N LEU A 169 -0.44 -8.96 4.17
CA LEU A 169 0.99 -9.00 4.50
C LEU A 169 1.52 -7.67 5.05
N ARG A 170 0.99 -6.52 4.61
CA ARG A 170 1.40 -5.20 5.13
C ARG A 170 1.04 -5.01 6.61
N TYR A 171 -0.07 -5.60 7.07
CA TYR A 171 -0.46 -5.51 8.49
C TYR A 171 0.63 -6.09 9.40
N GLN A 172 1.31 -7.16 8.97
CA GLN A 172 2.34 -7.84 9.76
C GLN A 172 3.75 -7.25 9.68
N SER A 173 4.12 -6.47 8.65
CA SER A 173 5.43 -5.80 8.66
C SER A 173 5.60 -4.86 9.86
N SER A 174 4.50 -4.43 10.47
CA SER A 174 4.51 -3.68 11.73
C SER A 174 4.77 -4.54 12.98
N LEU A 175 4.57 -5.86 12.91
CA LEU A 175 4.65 -6.83 14.01
C LEU A 175 5.85 -7.79 13.93
N ASP A 176 6.57 -7.83 12.82
CA ASP A 176 7.78 -8.66 12.64
C ASP A 176 9.02 -8.14 13.39
N LEU A 177 8.93 -6.90 13.85
CA LEU A 177 9.96 -6.32 14.69
C LEU A 177 10.00 -7.05 16.04
N SER A 178 11.20 -7.25 16.59
CA SER A 178 11.32 -7.72 17.97
C SER A 178 10.50 -6.79 18.90
N TYR A 179 10.00 -7.31 20.02
CA TYR A 179 9.21 -6.49 20.96
C TYR A 179 9.93 -5.20 21.34
N GLU A 180 11.24 -5.25 21.58
CA GLU A 180 12.06 -4.08 21.91
C GLU A 180 12.11 -3.08 20.75
N THR A 181 12.25 -3.56 19.52
CA THR A 181 12.30 -2.71 18.32
C THR A 181 10.93 -2.09 18.03
N TYR A 182 9.83 -2.86 18.15
CA TYR A 182 8.47 -2.36 17.99
C TYR A 182 8.11 -1.33 19.06
N ALA A 183 8.39 -1.64 20.33
CA ALA A 183 8.15 -0.72 21.45
C ALA A 183 8.86 0.62 21.28
N SER A 184 10.06 0.62 20.66
CA SER A 184 10.83 1.83 20.39
C SER A 184 10.20 2.73 19.32
N ILE A 185 9.49 2.18 18.33
CA ILE A 185 8.97 2.97 17.20
C ILE A 185 7.45 3.12 17.15
N ARG A 186 6.69 2.35 17.96
CA ARG A 186 5.21 2.33 17.94
C ARG A 186 4.54 3.68 18.22
N HIS A 187 5.26 4.63 18.81
CA HIS A 187 4.76 5.98 19.11
C HIS A 187 4.79 6.90 17.88
N LEU A 188 5.48 6.50 16.81
CA LEU A 188 5.51 7.21 15.54
C LEU A 188 4.27 6.82 14.71
N PRO A 189 3.51 7.79 14.18
CA PRO A 189 2.33 7.50 13.37
C PRO A 189 2.72 6.87 12.02
N LEU A 190 1.84 6.03 11.46
CA LEU A 190 2.03 5.54 10.10
C LEU A 190 1.84 6.69 9.11
N ALA A 191 2.55 6.66 7.98
CA ALA A 191 2.44 7.70 6.95
C ALA A 191 0.99 7.94 6.47
N ARG A 192 0.18 6.87 6.39
CA ARG A 192 -1.25 6.98 6.04
C ARG A 192 -2.05 7.74 7.11
N ASP A 193 -1.75 7.50 8.38
CA ASP A 193 -2.46 8.11 9.51
C ASP A 193 -2.12 9.61 9.59
N VAL A 194 -0.87 9.98 9.25
CA VAL A 194 -0.44 11.36 9.08
C VAL A 194 -1.26 12.04 7.98
N SER A 195 -1.48 11.37 6.85
CA SER A 195 -2.25 11.95 5.73
C SER A 195 -3.77 12.02 5.99
N GLN A 196 -4.34 11.09 6.77
CA GLN A 196 -5.79 10.98 6.96
C GLN A 196 -6.42 12.25 7.56
N HIS A 197 -5.72 12.90 8.50
CA HIS A 197 -6.20 14.11 9.16
C HIS A 197 -5.46 15.38 8.69
N ALA A 198 -4.52 15.26 7.75
CA ALA A 198 -3.66 16.37 7.32
C ALA A 198 -4.46 17.56 6.80
N ARG A 199 -5.54 17.32 6.04
CA ARG A 199 -6.39 18.39 5.48
C ARG A 199 -7.13 19.16 6.57
N GLN A 200 -7.76 18.47 7.52
CA GLN A 200 -8.47 19.12 8.63
C GLN A 200 -7.49 19.94 9.50
N GLN A 201 -6.31 19.39 9.79
CA GLN A 201 -5.26 20.09 10.52
C GLN A 201 -4.73 21.31 9.77
N LEU A 202 -4.60 21.24 8.44
CA LEU A 202 -4.18 22.37 7.61
C LEU A 202 -5.17 23.54 7.72
N VAL A 203 -6.47 23.27 7.59
CA VAL A 203 -7.52 24.29 7.73
C VAL A 203 -7.46 24.94 9.11
N MET A 204 -7.39 24.14 10.18
CA MET A 204 -7.28 24.67 11.55
C MET A 204 -6.02 25.54 11.76
N ARG A 205 -4.89 25.18 11.14
CA ARG A 205 -3.67 26.00 11.21
C ARG A 205 -3.84 27.33 10.48
N LEU A 206 -4.43 27.32 9.28
CA LEU A 206 -4.70 28.55 8.51
C LEU A 206 -5.63 29.50 9.25
N ASP A 207 -6.72 28.97 9.81
CA ASP A 207 -7.63 29.76 10.66
C ASP A 207 -6.86 30.37 11.83
N ASN A 208 -6.04 29.57 12.53
CA ASN A 208 -5.22 30.06 13.65
C ASN A 208 -4.20 31.12 13.23
N HIS A 209 -3.55 30.96 12.08
CA HIS A 209 -2.58 31.93 11.57
C HIS A 209 -3.27 33.28 11.32
N SER A 210 -4.43 33.25 10.65
CA SER A 210 -5.20 34.46 10.33
C SER A 210 -5.77 35.17 11.57
N GLU A 211 -6.25 34.40 12.56
CA GLU A 211 -6.85 34.96 13.77
C GLU A 211 -5.79 35.51 14.74
N ARG A 212 -4.70 34.75 14.94
CA ARG A 212 -3.74 35.01 16.02
C ARG A 212 -2.56 35.88 15.59
N TYR A 213 -2.24 35.91 14.30
CA TYR A 213 -1.10 36.65 13.75
C TYR A 213 -1.44 37.33 12.41
N PRO A 214 -2.49 38.16 12.34
CA PRO A 214 -3.00 38.72 11.09
C PRO A 214 -1.93 39.51 10.31
N ASP A 215 -1.15 40.35 10.97
CA ASP A 215 -0.12 41.17 10.30
C ASP A 215 1.00 40.33 9.70
N LEU A 216 1.46 39.31 10.43
CA LEU A 216 2.51 38.41 9.93
C LEU A 216 1.98 37.55 8.78
N PHE A 217 0.77 37.04 8.94
CA PHE A 217 0.11 36.23 7.92
C PHE A 217 -0.09 37.01 6.62
N GLN A 218 -0.54 38.27 6.71
CA GLN A 218 -0.66 39.15 5.55
C GLN A 218 0.68 39.41 4.87
N LYS A 219 1.75 39.71 5.64
CA LYS A 219 3.10 39.91 5.07
C LYS A 219 3.61 38.66 4.34
N VAL A 220 3.29 37.46 4.83
CA VAL A 220 3.62 36.20 4.14
C VAL A 220 2.83 36.06 2.84
N ILE A 221 1.53 36.38 2.83
CA ILE A 221 0.71 36.37 1.61
C ILE A 221 1.22 37.39 0.58
N ASP A 222 1.62 38.57 1.03
CA ASP A 222 2.15 39.61 0.16
C ASP A 222 3.46 39.15 -0.51
N LEU A 223 4.37 38.53 0.26
CA LEU A 223 5.61 37.94 -0.26
C LEU A 223 5.34 36.82 -1.27
N ILE A 224 4.38 35.93 -0.96
CA ILE A 224 3.96 34.87 -1.89
C ILE A 224 3.50 35.50 -3.21
N THR A 225 2.68 36.56 -3.12
CA THR A 225 2.07 37.21 -4.28
C THR A 225 3.11 37.97 -5.12
N SER A 226 4.03 38.69 -4.48
CA SER A 226 4.99 39.55 -5.18
C SER A 226 6.21 38.81 -5.71
N GLU A 227 6.66 37.74 -5.04
CA GLU A 227 7.93 37.07 -5.37
C GLU A 227 7.75 35.61 -5.83
N ILE A 228 6.90 34.84 -5.16
CA ILE A 228 6.79 33.39 -5.41
C ILE A 228 5.85 33.09 -6.59
N MET A 229 4.70 33.76 -6.67
CA MET A 229 3.76 33.55 -7.78
C MET A 229 4.38 33.84 -9.15
N PRO A 230 5.14 34.93 -9.37
CA PRO A 230 5.86 35.15 -10.63
C PRO A 230 6.80 33.99 -10.98
N LEU A 231 7.57 33.48 -10.01
CA LEU A 231 8.48 32.35 -10.20
C LEU A 231 7.71 31.06 -10.58
N ILE A 232 6.58 30.78 -9.93
CA ILE A 232 5.72 29.64 -10.27
C ILE A 232 5.18 29.77 -11.69
N HIS A 233 4.76 30.98 -12.10
CA HIS A 233 4.28 31.23 -13.46
C HIS A 233 5.38 30.99 -14.51
N GLU A 234 6.61 31.46 -14.26
CA GLU A 234 7.77 31.20 -15.12
C GLU A 234 8.09 29.70 -15.21
N CYS A 235 7.98 28.98 -14.08
CA CYS A 235 8.26 27.55 -13.98
C CYS A 235 7.04 26.67 -14.30
N GLY A 236 5.95 27.22 -14.82
CA GLY A 236 4.63 26.56 -14.92
C GLY A 236 4.66 25.17 -15.57
N LEU A 237 5.51 24.97 -16.59
CA LEU A 237 5.69 23.70 -17.28
C LEU A 237 6.66 22.72 -16.59
N ALA A 238 7.60 23.24 -15.78
CA ALA A 238 8.59 22.43 -15.10
C ALA A 238 7.99 21.62 -13.94
N GLY A 239 6.86 22.08 -13.37
CA GLY A 239 6.20 21.44 -12.22
C GLY A 239 6.96 21.56 -10.92
N ARG A 240 7.98 22.44 -10.89
CA ARG A 240 8.82 22.71 -9.74
C ARG A 240 9.41 24.11 -9.80
N ALA A 241 9.55 24.76 -8.66
CA ALA A 241 10.24 26.02 -8.46
C ALA A 241 11.02 26.00 -7.14
N GLU A 242 12.16 26.67 -7.10
CA GLU A 242 12.93 26.89 -5.87
C GLU A 242 13.00 28.39 -5.59
N TYR A 243 12.41 28.80 -4.47
CA TYR A 243 12.49 30.17 -3.99
C TYR A 243 13.48 30.24 -2.82
N ALA A 244 14.51 31.08 -2.95
CA ALA A 244 15.53 31.23 -1.91
C ALA A 244 15.62 32.70 -1.46
N THR A 245 15.59 32.93 -0.15
CA THR A 245 15.52 34.27 0.43
C THR A 245 16.30 34.40 1.72
N GLU A 246 16.80 35.61 1.97
CA GLU A 246 17.46 36.02 3.24
C GLU A 246 16.52 36.93 4.07
N HIS A 247 15.23 36.98 3.71
CA HIS A 247 14.26 37.87 4.32
C HIS A 247 14.17 37.62 5.85
N ARG A 248 14.47 38.67 6.63
CA ARG A 248 14.61 38.59 8.10
C ARG A 248 13.38 38.04 8.83
N MET A 249 12.19 38.23 8.27
CA MET A 249 10.94 37.68 8.82
C MET A 249 11.02 36.19 9.13
N PHE A 250 11.71 35.39 8.30
CA PHE A 250 11.84 33.94 8.53
C PHE A 250 12.82 33.59 9.66
N LEU A 251 13.72 34.52 10.03
CA LEU A 251 14.61 34.40 11.18
C LEU A 251 13.93 34.88 12.47
N GLU A 252 13.21 35.99 12.38
CA GLU A 252 12.53 36.62 13.53
C GLU A 252 11.31 35.81 13.95
N HIS A 253 10.65 35.14 13.02
CA HIS A 253 9.40 34.42 13.25
C HIS A 253 9.42 33.02 12.65
N PRO A 254 9.69 31.96 13.45
CA PRO A 254 9.65 30.58 12.98
C PRO A 254 8.31 30.17 12.32
N ARG A 255 7.20 30.82 12.70
CA ARG A 255 5.88 30.57 12.09
C ARG A 255 5.75 31.09 10.66
N ALA A 256 6.55 32.07 10.24
CA ALA A 256 6.42 32.65 8.90
C ALA A 256 6.66 31.61 7.80
N ALA A 257 7.67 30.73 7.99
CA ALA A 257 7.92 29.62 7.07
C ALA A 257 6.76 28.62 7.05
N GLN A 258 6.18 28.32 8.23
CA GLN A 258 5.02 27.44 8.33
C GLN A 258 3.77 28.02 7.66
N MET A 259 3.49 29.31 7.86
CA MET A 259 2.39 30.02 7.19
C MET A 259 2.54 29.94 5.67
N LEU A 260 3.75 30.14 5.15
CA LEU A 260 4.02 30.06 3.72
C LEU A 260 3.74 28.66 3.17
N ILE A 261 4.26 27.62 3.85
CA ILE A 261 3.99 26.22 3.51
C ILE A 261 2.50 25.95 3.53
N ASP A 262 1.79 26.34 4.59
CA ASP A 262 0.36 26.08 4.75
C ASP A 262 -0.47 26.77 3.66
N VAL A 263 -0.19 28.05 3.36
CA VAL A 263 -0.91 28.81 2.31
C VAL A 263 -0.74 28.15 0.94
N LEU A 264 0.49 27.82 0.56
CA LEU A 264 0.74 27.18 -0.74
C LEU A 264 0.19 25.75 -0.79
N THR A 265 0.27 25.00 0.30
CA THR A 265 -0.29 23.64 0.38
C THR A 265 -1.80 23.64 0.19
N ASP A 266 -2.50 24.59 0.79
CA ASP A 266 -3.94 24.73 0.63
C ASP A 266 -4.33 25.15 -0.81
N ARG A 267 -3.43 25.84 -1.52
CA ARG A 267 -3.58 26.17 -2.96
C ARG A 267 -3.19 25.02 -3.90
N GLY A 268 -2.80 23.86 -3.37
CA GLY A 268 -2.53 22.65 -4.15
C GLY A 268 -1.05 22.45 -4.53
N TYR A 269 -0.14 23.21 -3.94
CA TYR A 269 1.30 23.03 -4.14
C TYR A 269 1.89 22.12 -3.07
N ASN A 270 2.86 21.27 -3.44
CA ASN A 270 3.65 20.50 -2.49
C ASN A 270 4.88 21.31 -2.09
N VAL A 271 4.95 21.76 -0.83
CA VAL A 271 6.00 22.68 -0.37
C VAL A 271 6.85 22.07 0.74
N SER A 272 8.16 22.26 0.63
CA SER A 272 9.11 21.95 1.70
C SER A 272 10.05 23.14 1.94
N HIS A 273 10.54 23.27 3.17
CA HIS A 273 11.40 24.36 3.61
C HIS A 273 12.70 23.80 4.20
N SER A 274 13.81 24.47 3.90
CA SER A 274 15.09 24.25 4.57
C SER A 274 15.77 25.59 4.88
N THR A 275 16.62 25.59 5.90
CA THR A 275 17.46 26.74 6.26
C THR A 275 18.92 26.34 6.15
N GLU A 276 19.66 27.07 5.33
CA GLU A 276 21.10 26.93 5.18
C GLU A 276 21.80 28.02 6.00
N VAL A 277 22.84 27.62 6.74
CA VAL A 277 23.61 28.52 7.61
C VAL A 277 25.05 28.55 7.15
N THR A 278 25.46 29.69 6.61
CA THR A 278 26.84 29.93 6.15
C THR A 278 27.60 30.73 7.19
N HIS A 279 28.82 30.29 7.50
CA HIS A 279 29.72 30.99 8.42
C HIS A 279 30.74 31.79 7.60
N VAL A 280 30.54 33.10 7.54
CA VAL A 280 31.43 34.00 6.80
C VAL A 280 32.50 34.55 7.75
N PRO A 281 33.80 34.32 7.47
CA PRO A 281 34.88 34.82 8.31
C PRO A 281 34.95 36.34 8.23
N MET A 282 34.86 37.00 9.38
CA MET A 282 34.92 38.47 9.47
C MET A 282 36.26 38.97 9.97
N GLN A 283 36.85 38.29 10.96
CA GLN A 283 38.07 38.76 11.60
C GLN A 283 38.86 37.57 12.14
N ILE A 284 40.19 37.65 12.06
CA ILE A 284 41.11 36.68 12.66
C ILE A 284 41.77 37.37 13.85
N ASP A 285 41.70 36.74 15.02
CA ASP A 285 42.51 37.14 16.17
C ASP A 285 43.95 36.64 15.95
N LEU A 286 44.87 37.56 15.73
CA LEU A 286 46.28 37.23 15.44
C LEU A 286 47.06 36.72 16.65
N GLN A 287 46.54 36.87 17.87
CA GLN A 287 47.17 36.33 19.08
C GLN A 287 46.71 34.90 19.38
N THR A 288 45.42 34.62 19.16
CA THR A 288 44.83 33.31 19.50
C THR A 288 44.62 32.39 18.28
N GLY A 289 44.70 32.92 17.06
CA GLY A 289 44.37 32.22 15.83
C GLY A 289 42.85 32.01 15.61
N LEU A 290 41.99 32.53 16.49
CA LEU A 290 40.54 32.34 16.40
C LEU A 290 39.92 33.20 15.30
N ILE A 291 39.09 32.57 14.46
CA ILE A 291 38.33 33.26 13.41
C ILE A 291 36.93 33.60 13.95
N LYS A 292 36.63 34.89 14.05
CA LYS A 292 35.27 35.37 14.30
C LYS A 292 34.47 35.29 13.01
N ASN A 293 33.40 34.51 13.04
CA ASN A 293 32.49 34.31 11.92
C ASN A 293 31.16 35.04 12.15
N ARG A 294 30.59 35.59 11.08
CA ARG A 294 29.17 35.98 11.02
C ARG A 294 28.36 34.83 10.45
N LYS A 295 27.19 34.58 11.03
CA LYS A 295 26.22 33.63 10.49
C LYS A 295 25.32 34.36 9.49
N GLU A 296 25.23 33.81 8.29
CA GLU A 296 24.26 34.20 7.27
C GLU A 296 23.28 33.05 7.09
N TYR A 297 21.99 33.39 7.05
CA TYR A 297 20.91 32.41 6.98
C TYR A 297 20.15 32.58 5.68
N LYS A 298 20.01 31.50 4.94
CA LYS A 298 19.27 31.46 3.68
C LYS A 298 18.15 30.44 3.78
N HIS A 299 16.92 30.89 3.57
CA HIS A 299 15.73 30.05 3.58
C HIS A 299 15.41 29.62 2.16
N ARG A 300 15.28 28.32 1.93
CA ARG A 300 14.90 27.74 0.63
C ARG A 300 13.54 27.07 0.75
N PHE A 301 12.67 27.40 -0.18
CA PHE A 301 11.36 26.80 -0.34
C PHE A 301 11.32 26.07 -1.68
N HIS A 302 11.15 24.75 -1.63
CA HIS A 302 10.94 23.93 -2.82
C HIS A 302 9.44 23.74 -3.00
N VAL A 303 8.91 24.24 -4.11
CA VAL A 303 7.49 24.24 -4.46
C VAL A 303 7.30 23.35 -5.67
N ASN A 304 6.51 22.28 -5.55
CA ASN A 304 6.24 21.32 -6.63
C ASN A 304 4.73 21.25 -6.90
N TRP A 305 4.35 20.97 -8.14
CA TRP A 305 2.95 20.73 -8.52
C TRP A 305 2.88 19.81 -9.72
N ASP A 306 1.73 19.16 -9.87
CA ASP A 306 1.50 18.26 -10.99
C ASP A 306 1.37 19.06 -12.29
N THR A 307 2.19 18.73 -13.29
CA THR A 307 2.08 19.29 -14.64
C THR A 307 1.77 18.19 -15.63
N LYS A 308 0.92 18.52 -16.61
CA LYS A 308 0.74 17.68 -17.81
C LYS A 308 1.78 18.11 -18.84
N GLY A 309 2.46 17.15 -19.45
CA GLY A 309 3.48 17.48 -20.45
C GLY A 309 2.86 18.20 -21.65
N VAL A 310 3.60 19.11 -22.29
CA VAL A 310 3.14 19.84 -23.49
C VAL A 310 2.62 18.89 -24.59
N ARG A 311 3.28 17.73 -24.75
CA ARG A 311 2.89 16.68 -25.70
C ARG A 311 1.61 15.94 -25.30
N GLU A 312 1.38 15.80 -24.00
CA GLU A 312 0.18 15.16 -23.45
C GLU A 312 -1.02 16.09 -23.56
N MET A 313 -0.84 17.39 -23.33
CA MET A 313 -1.85 18.40 -23.63
C MET A 313 -2.17 18.44 -25.12
N ALA A 314 -1.16 18.41 -26.01
CA ALA A 314 -1.38 18.38 -27.46
C ALA A 314 -2.15 17.12 -27.91
N ARG A 315 -1.83 15.94 -27.37
CA ARG A 315 -2.58 14.70 -27.64
C ARG A 315 -4.01 14.77 -27.09
N ALA A 316 -4.21 15.33 -25.90
CA ALA A 316 -5.54 15.50 -25.33
C ALA A 316 -6.38 16.48 -26.15
N MET A 317 -5.78 17.55 -26.67
CA MET A 317 -6.42 18.53 -27.54
C MET A 317 -6.73 17.93 -28.92
N GLU A 318 -5.81 17.15 -29.49
CA GLU A 318 -6.03 16.41 -30.74
C GLU A 318 -7.17 15.38 -30.58
N LEU A 319 -7.19 14.65 -29.47
CA LEU A 319 -8.25 13.70 -29.16
C LEU A 319 -9.61 14.42 -28.98
N ALA A 320 -9.63 15.55 -28.27
CA ALA A 320 -10.83 16.37 -28.09
C ALA A 320 -11.33 16.99 -29.42
N ALA A 321 -10.43 17.38 -30.31
CA ALA A 321 -10.74 17.86 -31.65
C ALA A 321 -11.35 16.75 -32.52
N ARG A 322 -10.75 15.55 -32.52
CA ARG A 322 -11.30 14.38 -33.23
C ARG A 322 -12.69 13.98 -32.72
N ILE A 323 -12.93 14.06 -31.41
CA ILE A 323 -14.25 13.79 -30.83
C ILE A 323 -15.28 14.84 -31.29
N SER A 324 -14.86 16.10 -31.40
CA SER A 324 -15.73 17.19 -31.91
C SER A 324 -16.03 17.05 -33.40
N GLU A 325 -15.07 16.61 -34.22
CA GLU A 325 -15.27 16.37 -35.66
C GLU A 325 -16.23 15.20 -35.93
N VAL A 326 -16.16 14.14 -35.12
CA VAL A 326 -17.10 13.00 -35.21
C VAL A 326 -18.53 13.38 -34.79
N GLY A 327 -18.69 14.45 -34.01
CA GLY A 327 -20.01 14.99 -33.60
C GLY A 327 -20.67 15.94 -34.60
N GLY A 328 -19.98 16.32 -35.69
CA GLY A 328 -20.42 17.38 -36.62
C GLY A 328 -21.27 16.94 -37.82
N GLY A 329 -21.58 15.65 -37.99
CA GLY A 329 -22.28 15.15 -39.16
C GLY A 329 -23.42 14.19 -38.83
N GLY A 330 -24.65 14.69 -38.70
CA GLY A 330 -25.86 13.85 -38.66
C GLY A 330 -26.96 14.38 -37.75
N ASN A 331 -27.95 15.01 -38.35
CA ASN A 331 -29.11 15.62 -37.69
C ASN A 331 -30.09 14.54 -37.16
N GLY A 332 -30.51 14.61 -35.89
CA GLY A 332 -31.76 13.97 -35.43
C GLY A 332 -31.76 13.34 -34.03
N SER A 333 -32.30 14.08 -33.06
CA SER A 333 -32.77 13.66 -31.73
C SER A 333 -31.76 13.70 -30.57
N ALA A 334 -31.76 14.84 -29.89
CA ALA A 334 -31.14 15.04 -28.60
C ALA A 334 -31.78 14.14 -27.53
N ARG A 335 -31.00 13.20 -26.99
CA ARG A 335 -31.10 12.80 -25.58
C ARG A 335 -29.74 13.05 -24.95
N ILE A 336 -29.69 14.10 -24.14
CA ILE A 336 -28.59 14.41 -23.22
C ILE A 336 -28.40 13.18 -22.33
N SER A 337 -27.40 12.34 -22.63
CA SER A 337 -26.97 11.27 -21.73
C SER A 337 -25.76 11.77 -20.96
N GLN A 338 -26.09 12.16 -19.73
CA GLN A 338 -25.24 12.43 -18.58
C GLN A 338 -23.86 11.74 -18.68
N THR A 339 -22.81 12.56 -18.59
CA THR A 339 -21.48 12.10 -18.19
C THR A 339 -21.62 11.24 -16.94
N TYR A 340 -21.25 9.98 -17.05
CA TYR A 340 -21.26 9.00 -15.97
C TYR A 340 -20.27 9.45 -14.88
N ILE A 341 -20.82 9.96 -13.79
CA ILE A 341 -20.12 10.20 -12.53
C ILE A 341 -19.97 8.83 -11.84
N PRO A 342 -18.75 8.36 -11.51
CA PRO A 342 -18.55 7.08 -10.84
C PRO A 342 -19.32 6.99 -9.51
N GLN A 343 -20.20 6.00 -9.38
CA GLN A 343 -21.04 5.74 -8.19
C GLN A 343 -20.29 5.10 -7.01
N GLN A 344 -19.12 5.62 -6.64
CA GLN A 344 -18.43 5.19 -5.41
C GLN A 344 -18.32 6.27 -4.34
N LEU A 345 -18.78 7.50 -4.59
CA LEU A 345 -18.75 8.57 -3.59
C LEU A 345 -20.07 8.80 -2.82
N ASN A 346 -21.10 7.96 -2.99
CA ASN A 346 -22.43 8.19 -2.39
C ASN A 346 -22.91 7.08 -1.44
N ARG A 347 -22.02 6.18 -1.00
CA ARG A 347 -22.37 5.14 -0.02
C ARG A 347 -22.08 5.53 1.43
N GLU A 348 -21.24 6.53 1.67
CA GLU A 348 -20.93 7.02 3.03
C GLU A 348 -21.85 8.15 3.51
N MET A 349 -22.60 8.82 2.64
CA MET A 349 -23.59 9.84 3.05
C MET A 349 -25.01 9.30 3.30
N ARG A 350 -25.32 8.06 2.88
CA ARG A 350 -26.63 7.44 3.16
C ARG A 350 -26.67 6.62 4.44
N SER A 351 -25.52 6.18 4.97
CA SER A 351 -25.45 5.47 6.26
C SER A 351 -25.51 6.43 7.45
N SER A 352 -25.08 7.68 7.28
CA SER A 352 -25.16 8.71 8.33
C SER A 352 -26.57 9.27 8.51
N VAL A 353 -27.33 9.48 7.42
CA VAL A 353 -28.71 10.01 7.49
C VAL A 353 -29.71 8.95 7.99
N LEU A 354 -29.51 7.65 7.66
CA LEU A 354 -30.37 6.58 8.19
C LEU A 354 -30.09 6.26 9.66
N ARG A 355 -28.85 6.47 10.16
CA ARG A 355 -28.53 6.31 11.58
C ARG A 355 -29.04 7.46 12.43
N GLN A 356 -29.11 8.68 11.89
CA GLN A 356 -29.58 9.86 12.64
C GLN A 356 -31.12 9.91 12.75
N GLN A 357 -31.85 9.37 11.77
CA GLN A 357 -33.32 9.27 11.83
C GLN A 357 -33.85 8.09 12.68
N LEU A 358 -33.01 7.10 13.01
CA LEU A 358 -33.37 5.98 13.89
C LEU A 358 -33.10 6.26 15.38
N THR A 359 -32.43 7.37 15.72
CA THR A 359 -32.12 7.75 17.11
C THR A 359 -32.98 8.88 17.67
N GLU A 360 -33.75 9.60 16.85
CA GLU A 360 -34.58 10.74 17.29
C GLU A 360 -36.09 10.45 17.31
N GLY A 361 -36.51 9.21 17.03
CA GLY A 361 -37.92 8.86 16.82
C GLY A 361 -38.65 8.12 17.94
N ASN A 362 -38.03 7.81 19.10
CA ASN A 362 -38.71 6.99 20.11
C ASN A 362 -38.40 7.36 21.57
N GLY A 363 -38.45 8.65 21.88
CA GLY A 363 -38.48 9.16 23.25
C GLY A 363 -39.85 9.70 23.61
N LYS A 364 -40.80 8.82 23.97
CA LYS A 364 -41.92 9.09 24.91
C LYS A 364 -42.72 7.81 25.20
N SER A 365 -43.18 7.74 26.46
CA SER A 365 -44.04 6.75 27.15
C SER A 365 -43.48 5.35 27.46
N LEU A 366 -42.63 5.30 28.50
CA LEU A 366 -42.19 4.09 29.21
C LEU A 366 -43.09 3.77 30.43
N GLU A 367 -44.38 4.14 30.42
CA GLU A 367 -45.29 3.94 31.57
C GLU A 367 -46.68 3.33 31.24
N GLU A 368 -46.95 2.90 30.01
CA GLU A 368 -48.30 2.41 29.63
C GLU A 368 -48.37 0.97 29.09
N ALA A 369 -47.28 0.18 29.13
CA ALA A 369 -47.27 -1.18 28.59
C ALA A 369 -47.14 -2.31 29.65
N GLU A 370 -47.41 -2.02 30.93
CA GLU A 370 -47.40 -3.00 32.03
C GLU A 370 -48.79 -3.27 32.64
N ARG A 371 -49.88 -2.90 31.95
CA ARG A 371 -51.25 -3.17 32.42
C ARG A 371 -52.16 -3.68 31.31
N GLU A 372 -51.83 -4.80 30.68
CA GLU A 372 -52.82 -5.53 29.87
C GLU A 372 -52.36 -6.98 29.55
N ALA A 373 -51.92 -7.70 30.58
CA ALA A 373 -51.70 -9.15 30.50
C ALA A 373 -52.18 -9.85 31.78
N GLU A 374 -53.41 -9.55 32.19
CA GLU A 374 -54.23 -10.42 33.03
C GLU A 374 -55.56 -10.66 32.32
N HIS A 375 -56.05 -11.91 32.41
CA HIS A 375 -57.27 -12.51 31.86
C HIS A 375 -57.17 -13.15 30.46
N VAL A 376 -57.17 -14.49 30.25
CA VAL A 376 -58.01 -15.63 30.72
C VAL A 376 -58.97 -16.09 29.59
N ILE A 377 -58.88 -17.40 29.27
CA ILE A 377 -59.90 -18.34 28.69
C ILE A 377 -59.83 -18.79 27.22
N HIS A 378 -59.60 -20.10 27.11
CA HIS A 378 -60.12 -21.15 26.21
C HIS A 378 -60.78 -20.83 24.85
N GLY A 379 -60.37 -21.63 23.87
CA GLY A 379 -61.23 -22.74 23.41
C GLY A 379 -61.77 -22.65 21.99
N SER A 380 -61.23 -23.47 21.08
CA SER A 380 -61.89 -24.63 20.45
C SER A 380 -60.98 -25.22 19.38
#